data_AF-A0AAD9UIR1-F1
#
_entry.id   AF-A0AAD9UIR1-F1
#
_cell.length_a   1.000
_cell.length_b   1.000
_cell.length_c   1.000
_cell.angle_alpha   90.00
_cell.angle_beta   90.00
_cell.angle_gamma   90.00
#
_symmetry.space_group_name_H-M   'P 1'
#
loop_
_entity.id
_entity.type
_entity.pdbx_description
1 polymer ?
#
loop_
_entity_poly.entity_id
_entity_poly.type
_entity_poly.pdbx_seq_one_letter_code
_entity_poly.pdbx_strand_id
1 'polypeptide(L)'
;MVACWWFFVIVVAATYTGNLMAVLAVPKTVYPVQSLRELADQSTYKYGTTAGTAIYNLMGVRRSKSKVDVYQKLWQRSLQHDENNVKSWSEVIKKLEKGNYIYLGETTLLNTVSYTDCRFIVAKETFFPSSFAFVMPENSPYLPAFNKM
;
A
#
# COMPACT_ATOMS: atom_id res chain seq x y z
N MET A 1 9.40 -30.28 51.48
CA MET A 1 8.59 -29.05 51.35
C MET A 1 9.34 -27.94 50.60
N VAL A 2 10.62 -27.65 50.90
CA VAL A 2 11.42 -26.63 50.19
C VAL A 2 11.62 -26.93 48.69
N ALA A 3 11.82 -28.20 48.30
CA ALA A 3 12.00 -28.58 46.90
C ALA A 3 10.76 -28.28 46.01
N CYS A 4 9.55 -28.45 46.54
CA CYS A 4 8.31 -28.14 45.80
C CYS A 4 8.17 -26.63 45.54
N TRP A 5 8.60 -25.80 46.50
CA TRP A 5 8.59 -24.35 46.34
C TRP A 5 9.58 -23.90 45.26
N TRP A 6 10.82 -24.39 45.29
CA TRP A 6 11.82 -24.06 44.28
C TRP A 6 11.42 -24.54 42.88
N PHE A 7 10.80 -25.72 42.77
CA PHE A 7 10.27 -26.21 41.51
C PHE A 7 9.19 -25.28 40.95
N PHE A 8 8.25 -24.82 41.79
CA PHE A 8 7.23 -23.85 41.39
C PHE A 8 7.85 -22.54 40.89
N VAL A 9 8.84 -21.99 41.61
CA VAL A 9 9.53 -20.75 41.21
C VAL A 9 10.24 -20.91 39.86
N ILE A 10 10.93 -22.03 39.63
CA ILE A 10 11.63 -22.30 38.36
C ILE A 10 10.62 -22.40 37.20
N VAL A 11 9.51 -23.11 37.38
CA VAL A 11 8.49 -23.27 36.34
C VAL A 11 7.85 -21.93 35.98
N VAL A 12 7.52 -21.10 36.97
CA VAL A 12 6.97 -19.75 36.74
C VAL A 12 7.99 -18.85 36.05
N ALA A 13 9.25 -18.83 36.49
CA ALA A 13 10.30 -18.04 35.87
C ALA A 13 10.55 -18.46 34.41
N ALA A 14 10.66 -19.76 34.14
CA ALA A 14 10.85 -20.29 32.79
C ALA A 14 9.68 -19.95 31.86
N THR A 15 8.45 -20.01 32.36
CA THR A 15 7.25 -19.65 31.57
C THR A 15 7.23 -18.17 31.22
N TYR A 16 7.60 -17.30 32.17
CA TYR A 16 7.69 -15.86 31.94
C TYR A 16 8.79 -15.51 30.92
N THR A 17 9.99 -16.09 31.09
CA THR A 17 11.10 -15.91 30.13
C THR A 17 10.73 -16.44 28.75
N GLY A 18 10.05 -17.59 28.66
CA GLY A 18 9.58 -18.16 27.41
C GLY A 18 8.57 -17.26 26.68
N ASN A 19 7.59 -16.71 27.39
CA ASN A 19 6.61 -15.79 26.80
C ASN A 19 7.25 -14.48 26.33
N LEU A 20 8.19 -13.93 27.11
CA LEU A 20 8.94 -12.74 26.73
C LEU A 20 9.78 -12.99 25.46
N MET A 21 10.51 -14.11 25.41
CA MET A 21 11.29 -14.51 24.24
C MET A 21 10.39 -14.72 23.01
N ALA A 22 9.20 -15.29 23.19
CA ALA A 22 8.24 -15.47 22.09
C ALA A 22 7.77 -14.13 21.51
N VAL A 23 7.52 -13.12 22.35
CA VAL A 23 7.11 -11.78 21.90
C VAL A 23 8.27 -11.05 21.20
N LEU A 24 9.51 -11.20 21.67
CA LEU A 24 10.68 -10.57 21.06
C LEU A 24 11.14 -11.26 19.77
N ALA A 25 10.97 -12.58 19.68
CA ALA A 25 11.43 -13.36 18.53
C ALA A 25 10.60 -13.11 17.27
N VAL A 26 9.38 -12.58 17.40
CA VAL A 26 8.51 -12.27 16.26
C VAL A 26 8.61 -10.77 15.94
N PRO A 27 9.41 -10.37 14.93
CA PRO A 27 9.35 -9.00 14.43
C PRO A 27 7.95 -8.76 13.85
N LYS A 28 7.20 -7.83 14.47
CA LYS A 28 5.89 -7.43 13.96
C LYS A 28 6.08 -6.31 12.94
N THR A 29 5.96 -6.64 11.66
CA THR A 29 5.80 -5.63 10.61
C THR A 29 4.39 -5.04 10.71
N VAL A 30 4.27 -3.89 11.36
CA VAL A 30 2.99 -3.18 11.46
C VAL A 30 2.81 -2.35 10.19
N TYR A 31 1.91 -2.79 9.32
CA TYR A 31 1.49 -1.99 8.17
C TYR A 31 0.54 -0.90 8.67
N PRO A 32 0.82 0.39 8.41
CA PRO A 32 -0.02 1.48 8.87
C PRO A 32 -1.41 1.47 8.22
N VAL A 33 -1.51 0.90 7.00
CA VAL A 33 -2.75 0.77 6.25
C VAL A 33 -2.68 -0.54 5.45
N GLN A 34 -3.67 -1.41 5.62
CA GLN A 34 -3.76 -2.66 4.87
C GLN A 34 -4.78 -2.61 3.74
N SER A 35 -5.77 -1.70 3.84
CA SER A 35 -6.81 -1.56 2.82
C SER A 35 -7.18 -0.14 2.43
N LEU A 36 -7.75 0.06 1.24
CA LEU A 36 -8.30 1.33 0.77
C LEU A 36 -9.45 1.82 1.66
N ARG A 37 -10.21 0.91 2.24
CA ARG A 37 -11.29 1.26 3.17
C ARG A 37 -10.74 1.84 4.46
N GLU A 38 -9.72 1.19 5.01
CA GLU A 38 -9.01 1.70 6.18
C GLU A 38 -8.34 3.05 5.88
N LEU A 39 -7.73 3.20 4.69
CA LEU A 39 -7.20 4.47 4.20
C LEU A 39 -8.26 5.57 4.10
N ALA A 40 -9.49 5.22 3.71
CA ALA A 40 -10.59 6.17 3.56
C ALA A 40 -11.17 6.62 4.90
N ASP A 41 -11.22 5.73 5.90
CA ASP A 41 -11.76 6.05 7.22
C ASP A 41 -10.72 6.78 8.09
N GLN A 42 -9.44 6.43 7.98
CA GLN A 42 -8.36 7.13 8.68
C GLN A 42 -8.03 8.51 8.08
N SER A 43 -7.53 9.43 8.90
CA SER A 43 -7.17 10.80 8.51
C SER A 43 -5.73 11.19 8.90
N THR A 44 -4.94 10.24 9.36
CA THR A 44 -3.57 10.44 9.85
C THR A 44 -2.57 10.55 8.70
N TYR A 45 -2.72 9.71 7.68
CA TYR A 45 -1.81 9.68 6.53
C TYR A 45 -2.43 10.41 5.34
N LYS A 46 -1.65 11.33 4.76
CA LYS A 46 -1.99 11.94 3.47
C LYS A 46 -1.75 10.92 2.36
N TYR A 47 -2.52 10.97 1.29
CA TYR A 47 -2.32 10.08 0.17
C TYR A 47 -2.55 10.78 -1.16
N GLY A 48 -1.87 10.34 -2.20
CA GLY A 48 -2.05 10.94 -3.50
C GLY A 48 -1.55 10.06 -4.62
N THR A 49 -1.76 10.54 -5.83
CA THR A 49 -1.31 9.86 -7.04
C THR A 49 -0.70 10.89 -7.98
N THR A 50 -0.12 10.41 -9.07
CA THR A 50 0.42 11.30 -10.10
C THR A 50 -0.71 11.78 -11.02
N ALA A 51 -0.84 13.10 -11.17
CA ALA A 51 -1.88 13.68 -12.02
C ALA A 51 -1.72 13.20 -13.47
N GLY A 52 -2.84 12.87 -14.13
CA GLY A 52 -2.85 12.36 -15.50
C GLY A 52 -2.56 10.85 -15.64
N THR A 53 -2.29 10.14 -14.55
CA THR A 53 -2.19 8.67 -14.59
C THR A 53 -3.55 8.00 -14.76
N ALA A 54 -3.55 6.75 -15.25
CA ALA A 54 -4.74 5.92 -15.33
C ALA A 54 -5.44 5.80 -13.96
N ILE A 55 -4.68 5.69 -12.88
CA ILE A 55 -5.19 5.57 -11.51
C ILE A 55 -5.98 6.83 -11.12
N TYR A 56 -5.45 8.02 -11.38
CA TYR A 56 -6.13 9.29 -11.13
C TYR A 56 -7.49 9.36 -11.86
N ASN A 57 -7.50 9.04 -13.16
CA ASN A 57 -8.70 9.06 -13.98
C ASN A 57 -9.71 7.99 -13.54
N LEU A 58 -9.25 6.77 -13.25
CA LEU A 58 -10.09 5.66 -12.80
C LEU A 58 -10.74 5.97 -11.44
N MET A 59 -10.02 6.58 -10.51
CA MET A 59 -10.58 7.05 -9.24
C MET A 59 -11.68 8.10 -9.46
N GLY A 60 -11.46 9.04 -10.37
CA GLY A 60 -12.45 10.05 -10.73
C GLY A 60 -13.73 9.45 -11.33
N VAL A 61 -13.60 8.50 -12.26
CA VAL A 61 -14.75 7.80 -12.87
C VAL A 61 -15.48 6.94 -11.83
N ARG A 62 -14.74 6.23 -10.97
CA ARG A 62 -15.31 5.35 -9.95
C ARG A 62 -16.04 6.13 -8.86
N ARG A 63 -15.60 7.34 -8.52
CA ARG A 63 -16.35 8.26 -7.65
C ARG A 63 -17.76 8.50 -8.15
N SER A 64 -17.96 8.68 -9.45
CA SER A 64 -19.28 8.99 -10.02
C SER A 64 -20.18 7.76 -10.17
N LYS A 65 -19.61 6.56 -10.35
CA LYS A 65 -20.38 5.32 -10.63
C LYS A 65 -20.58 4.41 -9.42
N SER A 66 -19.77 4.55 -8.38
CA SER A 66 -19.77 3.65 -7.22
C SER A 66 -20.84 4.04 -6.20
N LYS A 67 -21.71 3.10 -5.80
CA LYS A 67 -22.55 3.22 -4.58
C LYS A 67 -21.73 3.12 -3.28
N VAL A 68 -20.47 2.70 -3.37
CA VAL A 68 -19.56 2.54 -2.24
C VAL A 68 -18.82 3.84 -2.00
N ASP A 69 -19.02 4.39 -0.80
CA ASP A 69 -18.52 5.67 -0.29
C ASP A 69 -16.98 5.78 -0.22
N VAL A 70 -16.25 4.66 -0.28
CA VAL A 70 -14.79 4.61 -0.12
C VAL A 70 -14.07 5.50 -1.15
N TYR A 71 -14.35 5.36 -2.45
CA TYR A 71 -13.68 6.18 -3.48
C TYR A 71 -14.09 7.65 -3.43
N GLN A 72 -15.32 7.94 -3.00
CA GLN A 72 -15.82 9.30 -2.84
C GLN A 72 -15.12 9.99 -1.67
N LYS A 73 -15.02 9.33 -0.51
CA LYS A 73 -14.24 9.76 0.65
C LYS A 73 -12.78 9.98 0.29
N LEU A 74 -12.17 8.99 -0.38
CA LEU A 74 -10.77 9.08 -0.80
C LEU A 74 -10.53 10.34 -1.66
N TRP A 75 -11.45 10.58 -2.60
CA TRP A 75 -11.36 11.74 -3.47
C TRP A 75 -11.47 13.06 -2.73
N GLN A 76 -12.53 13.22 -1.92
CA GLN A 76 -12.80 14.46 -1.18
C GLN A 76 -11.68 14.81 -0.19
N ARG A 77 -11.10 13.80 0.46
CA ARG A 77 -10.15 14.02 1.55
C ARG A 77 -8.72 14.32 1.09
N SER A 78 -8.29 13.83 -0.09
CA SER A 78 -6.89 14.07 -0.50
C SER A 78 -6.71 14.36 -1.98
N LEU A 79 -7.37 13.62 -2.88
CA LEU A 79 -7.15 13.77 -4.33
C LEU A 79 -7.72 15.09 -4.89
N GLN A 80 -8.70 15.70 -4.22
CA GLN A 80 -9.23 17.03 -4.54
C GLN A 80 -8.19 18.14 -4.35
N HIS A 81 -7.21 17.93 -3.48
CA HIS A 81 -6.17 18.90 -3.17
C HIS A 81 -4.91 18.61 -4.01
N ASP A 82 -4.63 19.46 -5.00
CA ASP A 82 -3.50 19.27 -5.92
C ASP A 82 -2.14 19.19 -5.19
N GLU A 83 -2.02 19.83 -4.03
CA GLU A 83 -0.83 19.76 -3.15
C GLU A 83 -0.48 18.34 -2.67
N ASN A 84 -1.48 17.46 -2.54
CA ASN A 84 -1.27 16.07 -2.13
C ASN A 84 -0.89 15.18 -3.31
N ASN A 85 -1.25 15.58 -4.53
CA ASN A 85 -0.85 14.90 -5.75
C ASN A 85 0.62 15.20 -6.05
N VAL A 86 1.21 14.35 -6.90
CA VAL A 86 2.63 14.41 -7.23
C VAL A 86 2.80 14.56 -8.72
N LYS A 87 3.86 15.24 -9.18
CA LYS A 87 4.11 15.43 -10.61
C LYS A 87 5.22 14.55 -11.16
N SER A 88 6.19 14.19 -10.32
CA SER A 88 7.36 13.41 -10.73
C SER A 88 7.73 12.34 -9.70
N TRP A 89 8.32 11.25 -10.18
CA TRP A 89 8.78 10.15 -9.32
C TRP A 89 9.77 10.61 -8.23
N SER A 90 10.63 11.58 -8.53
CA SER A 90 11.56 12.14 -7.55
C SER A 90 10.86 12.89 -6.41
N GLU A 91 9.71 13.50 -6.69
CA GLU A 91 8.87 14.14 -5.68
C GLU A 91 8.12 13.08 -4.84
N VAL A 92 7.73 11.94 -5.44
CA VAL A 92 7.12 10.81 -4.72
C VAL A 92 8.07 10.34 -3.63
N ILE A 93 9.33 10.04 -3.99
CA ILE A 93 10.34 9.59 -3.02
C ILE A 93 10.54 10.62 -1.91
N LYS A 94 10.69 11.91 -2.24
CA LYS A 94 10.84 12.97 -1.24
C LYS A 94 9.65 13.09 -0.28
N LYS A 95 8.42 12.90 -0.76
CA LYS A 95 7.22 12.93 0.10
C LYS A 95 7.12 11.67 0.96
N LEU A 96 7.47 10.50 0.42
CA LEU A 96 7.52 9.25 1.19
C LEU A 96 8.61 9.30 2.28
N GLU A 97 9.79 9.85 1.99
CA GLU A 97 10.88 9.99 2.95
C GLU A 97 10.56 10.95 4.09
N LYS A 98 9.76 11.99 3.83
CA LYS A 98 9.23 12.88 4.91
C LYS A 98 8.29 12.16 5.86
N GLY A 99 7.80 10.97 5.50
CA GLY A 99 6.83 10.20 6.27
C GLY A 99 5.40 10.75 6.16
N ASN A 100 4.45 10.03 6.78
CA ASN A 100 3.02 10.37 6.81
C ASN A 100 2.33 10.53 5.43
N TYR A 101 2.92 9.99 4.38
CA TYR A 101 2.40 10.03 3.02
C TYR A 101 2.29 8.63 2.42
N ILE A 102 1.22 8.37 1.66
CA ILE A 102 0.96 7.12 0.95
C ILE A 102 0.79 7.42 -0.53
N TYR A 103 1.56 6.76 -1.37
CA TYR A 103 1.46 6.90 -2.82
C TYR A 103 0.60 5.80 -3.42
N LEU A 104 -0.40 6.18 -4.22
CA LEU A 104 -1.26 5.28 -4.97
C LEU A 104 -0.73 5.18 -6.40
N GLY A 105 -0.16 4.02 -6.72
CA GLY A 105 0.57 3.78 -7.96
C GLY A 105 0.42 2.35 -8.47
N GLU A 106 1.05 2.10 -9.61
CA GLU A 106 1.08 0.81 -10.27
C GLU A 106 1.97 -0.18 -9.51
N THR A 107 1.47 -1.39 -9.25
CA THR A 107 2.13 -2.38 -8.40
C THR A 107 3.49 -2.83 -8.93
N THR A 108 3.65 -2.94 -10.26
CA THR A 108 4.92 -3.32 -10.92
C THR A 108 6.05 -2.32 -10.63
N LEU A 109 5.76 -1.03 -10.77
CA LEU A 109 6.71 0.03 -10.43
C LEU A 109 7.03 0.03 -8.92
N LEU A 110 6.00 -0.08 -8.07
CA LEU A 110 6.18 -0.04 -6.62
C LEU A 110 6.94 -1.24 -6.07
N ASN A 111 6.69 -2.44 -6.60
CA ASN A 111 7.40 -3.65 -6.22
C ASN A 111 8.89 -3.52 -6.57
N THR A 112 9.21 -3.00 -7.75
CA THR A 112 10.61 -2.78 -8.15
C THR A 112 11.33 -1.91 -7.12
N VAL A 113 10.68 -0.82 -6.69
CA VAL A 113 11.24 0.13 -5.71
C VAL A 113 11.38 -0.52 -4.33
N SER A 114 10.38 -1.27 -3.89
CA SER A 114 10.40 -1.98 -2.61
C SER A 114 11.46 -3.10 -2.57
N TYR A 115 11.73 -3.75 -3.70
CA TYR A 115 12.82 -4.73 -3.80
C TYR A 115 14.20 -4.08 -3.76
N THR A 116 14.34 -2.87 -4.31
CA THR A 116 15.61 -2.13 -4.28
C THR A 116 15.85 -1.41 -2.95
N ASP A 117 14.81 -0.94 -2.29
CA ASP A 117 14.90 -0.13 -1.08
C ASP A 117 13.89 -0.62 -0.03
N CYS A 118 14.42 -1.30 1.00
CA CYS A 118 13.65 -1.87 2.09
C CYS A 118 12.97 -0.84 3.00
N ARG A 119 13.23 0.47 2.80
CA ARG A 119 12.52 1.54 3.53
C ARG A 119 11.08 1.70 3.06
N PHE A 120 10.77 1.24 1.85
CA PHE A 120 9.42 1.33 1.29
C PHE A 120 8.72 -0.02 1.33
N ILE A 121 7.46 0.02 1.75
CA ILE A 121 6.58 -1.13 1.83
C ILE A 121 5.39 -0.92 0.91
N VAL A 122 5.00 -1.97 0.19
CA VAL A 122 3.81 -1.99 -0.65
C VAL A 122 2.69 -2.72 0.08
N ALA A 123 1.49 -2.13 0.09
CA ALA A 123 0.31 -2.76 0.68
C ALA A 123 -0.10 -4.00 -0.14
N LYS A 124 -0.64 -5.01 0.54
CA LYS A 124 -1.06 -6.26 -0.11
C LYS A 124 -2.32 -6.11 -0.97
N GLU A 125 -3.20 -5.17 -0.63
CA GLU A 125 -4.40 -4.93 -1.42
C GLU A 125 -4.04 -4.28 -2.76
N THR A 126 -4.47 -4.90 -3.84
CA THR A 126 -4.44 -4.31 -5.18
C THR A 126 -5.84 -3.93 -5.59
N PHE A 127 -5.97 -2.83 -6.32
CA PHE A 127 -7.23 -2.29 -6.78
C PHE A 127 -7.10 -1.93 -8.25
N PHE A 128 -8.19 -2.09 -9.01
CA PHE A 128 -8.23 -1.94 -10.47
C PHE A 128 -7.25 -2.87 -11.20
N PRO A 129 -7.63 -4.15 -11.42
CA PRO A 129 -6.84 -5.04 -12.26
C PRO A 129 -6.69 -4.40 -13.64
N SER A 130 -5.44 -4.15 -14.03
CA SER A 130 -5.07 -3.48 -15.27
C SER A 130 -3.97 -4.30 -15.94
N SER A 131 -4.03 -4.36 -17.27
CA SER A 131 -3.05 -5.09 -18.09
C SER A 131 -2.35 -4.10 -19.02
N PHE A 132 -1.08 -4.36 -19.32
CA PHE A 132 -0.35 -3.58 -20.32
C PHE A 132 -0.78 -4.01 -21.73
N ALA A 133 -0.94 -3.03 -22.61
CA ALA A 133 -1.26 -3.24 -24.02
C ALA A 133 -0.46 -2.27 -24.88
N PHE A 134 -0.08 -2.72 -26.07
CA PHE A 134 0.51 -1.85 -27.08
C PHE A 134 -0.59 -1.07 -27.80
N VAL A 135 -0.47 0.26 -27.79
CA VAL A 135 -1.39 1.14 -28.49
C VAL A 135 -0.90 1.33 -29.92
N MET A 136 -1.76 1.05 -30.89
CA MET A 136 -1.49 1.26 -32.31
C MET A 136 -2.52 2.22 -32.90
N PRO A 137 -2.18 2.92 -33.99
CA PRO A 137 -3.15 3.69 -34.75
C PRO A 137 -4.35 2.83 -35.17
N GLU A 138 -5.52 3.45 -35.22
CA GLU A 138 -6.72 2.81 -35.71
C GLU A 138 -6.47 2.29 -37.13
N ASN A 139 -6.86 1.02 -37.38
CA ASN A 139 -6.62 0.31 -38.64
C ASN A 139 -5.15 0.02 -39.01
N SER A 140 -4.25 -0.04 -38.02
CA SER A 140 -2.87 -0.48 -38.27
C SER A 140 -2.82 -1.92 -38.82
N PRO A 141 -2.11 -2.18 -39.93
CA PRO A 141 -1.97 -3.52 -40.50
C PRO A 141 -1.15 -4.47 -39.62
N TYR A 142 -0.44 -3.94 -38.62
CA TYR A 142 0.39 -4.72 -37.70
C TYR A 142 -0.39 -5.28 -36.50
N LEU A 143 -1.59 -4.78 -36.22
CA LEU A 143 -2.43 -5.22 -35.10
C LEU A 143 -2.65 -6.75 -35.05
N PRO A 144 -2.97 -7.45 -36.16
CA PRO A 144 -3.11 -8.91 -36.15
C PRO A 144 -1.79 -9.66 -35.95
N ALA A 145 -0.63 -9.03 -36.22
CA ALA A 145 0.66 -9.66 -35.97
C ALA A 145 1.00 -9.65 -34.47
N PHE A 146 0.75 -8.53 -33.79
CA PHE A 146 1.01 -8.40 -32.35
C PHE A 146 -0.03 -9.11 -31.47
N ASN A 147 -1.28 -9.24 -31.91
CA ASN A 147 -2.31 -9.94 -31.12
C ASN A 147 -2.19 -11.48 -31.19
N LYS A 148 -1.26 -12.00 -32.01
CA LYS A 148 -0.97 -13.43 -32.12
C LYS A 148 0.26 -13.88 -31.32
N MET A 149 1.07 -12.95 -30.82
CA MET A 149 2.11 -13.24 -29.82
C MET A 149 1.49 -13.51 -28.47
#